data_AF-B6F1W3-F1
#
_entry.id   AF-B6F1W3-F1
#
_cell.length_a   1.000
_cell.length_b   1.000
_cell.length_c   1.000
_cell.angle_alpha   90.00
_cell.angle_beta   90.00
_cell.angle_gamma   90.00
#
_symmetry.space_group_name_H-M   'P 1'
#
loop_
_entity.id
_entity.type
_entity.pdbx_description
1 polymer ?
#
loop_
_entity_poly.entity_id
_entity_poly.type
_entity_poly.pdbx_seq_one_letter_code
_entity_poly.pdbx_strand_id
1 'polypeptide(L)'
;MEKRSQRFSIRKYSLGAASVLLGTAVVALNAPTVLADETAGNSASGTSQPTSSTTDNIGESSATADQETASVVSVEREDDTTTVTSQVTSSALEDAKANAEQAGVQVVETEPQVQPSTEAAAADNQAQIQEVKAATEAQKAADADYAQKQAEYGAAVKATEAAIVTNTQIQADNAVAQAAYEQAQAAYEADLAQYEKTRLLMTRQQRIRQLRKRKTRKSRQTTLQHRPPMSRPKRRTKLPKLSMSKTRLLMTRQ
;
A
#
# COMPACT_ATOMS: atom_id res chain seq x y z
N MET A 1 -64.10 24.62 -29.63
CA MET A 1 -62.93 25.31 -29.04
C MET A 1 -61.82 24.30 -28.89
N GLU A 2 -60.73 24.50 -29.63
CA GLU A 2 -59.60 23.58 -29.76
C GLU A 2 -58.75 23.56 -28.48
N LYS A 3 -58.37 22.34 -28.05
CA LYS A 3 -57.42 22.13 -26.96
C LYS A 3 -56.01 22.28 -27.51
N ARG A 4 -55.25 23.29 -27.07
CA ARG A 4 -53.81 23.42 -27.34
C ARG A 4 -53.03 22.87 -26.14
N SER A 5 -52.43 21.70 -26.31
CA SER A 5 -51.42 21.16 -25.40
C SER A 5 -50.06 21.81 -25.73
N GLN A 6 -49.54 22.63 -24.83
CA GLN A 6 -48.15 23.10 -24.90
C GLN A 6 -47.26 22.05 -24.24
N ARG A 7 -46.34 21.46 -25.01
CA ARG A 7 -45.23 20.65 -24.47
C ARG A 7 -43.98 21.52 -24.48
N PHE A 8 -43.36 21.72 -23.33
CA PHE A 8 -42.08 22.42 -23.24
C PHE A 8 -40.96 21.56 -23.82
N SER A 9 -40.13 22.16 -24.68
CA SER A 9 -38.94 21.53 -25.23
C SER A 9 -37.91 21.28 -24.13
N ILE A 10 -37.49 20.01 -23.98
CA ILE A 10 -36.30 19.65 -23.23
C ILE A 10 -35.11 20.29 -23.94
N ARG A 11 -34.52 21.34 -23.37
CA ARG A 11 -33.19 21.78 -23.80
C ARG A 11 -32.21 20.66 -23.43
N LYS A 12 -31.44 20.23 -24.42
CA LYS A 12 -30.47 19.14 -24.33
C LYS A 12 -29.41 19.45 -23.26
N TYR A 13 -29.31 18.63 -22.22
CA TYR A 13 -28.13 18.61 -21.35
C TYR A 13 -26.98 17.90 -22.10
N SER A 14 -25.90 18.61 -22.38
CA SER A 14 -24.65 18.03 -22.86
C SER A 14 -23.86 17.47 -21.66
N LEU A 15 -23.68 16.15 -21.63
CA LEU A 15 -22.75 15.47 -20.71
C LEU A 15 -21.32 15.77 -21.19
N GLY A 16 -20.72 16.83 -20.66
CA GLY A 16 -19.33 17.17 -20.92
C GLY A 16 -18.41 16.17 -20.21
N ALA A 17 -17.61 15.43 -20.98
CA ALA A 17 -16.56 14.56 -20.47
C ALA A 17 -15.46 15.42 -19.80
N ALA A 18 -15.57 15.63 -18.49
CA ALA A 18 -14.47 16.12 -17.66
C ALA A 18 -13.79 14.90 -17.02
N SER A 19 -12.79 14.36 -17.71
CA SER A 19 -11.88 13.36 -17.14
C SER A 19 -11.10 13.99 -15.99
N VAL A 20 -11.30 13.49 -14.77
CA VAL A 20 -10.43 13.84 -13.63
C VAL A 20 -9.10 13.14 -13.85
N LEU A 21 -8.10 13.91 -14.27
CA LEU A 21 -6.71 13.49 -14.35
C LEU A 21 -6.19 13.21 -12.95
N LEU A 22 -6.04 11.92 -12.64
CA LEU A 22 -5.34 11.39 -11.48
C LEU A 22 -3.86 11.76 -11.58
N GLY A 23 -3.50 12.94 -11.05
CA GLY A 23 -2.14 13.47 -11.05
C GLY A 23 -1.26 12.82 -9.99
N THR A 24 -0.23 12.12 -10.43
CA THR A 24 0.92 11.66 -9.66
C THR A 24 1.72 12.84 -9.11
N ALA A 25 1.60 13.12 -7.82
CA ALA A 25 2.47 14.06 -7.13
C ALA A 25 3.80 13.37 -6.77
N VAL A 26 4.87 13.71 -7.47
CA VAL A 26 6.25 13.48 -7.01
C VAL A 26 6.57 14.56 -5.99
N VAL A 27 6.57 14.21 -4.70
CA VAL A 27 6.98 15.11 -3.62
C VAL A 27 8.49 14.98 -3.44
N ALA A 28 9.22 16.00 -3.89
CA ALA A 28 10.61 16.21 -3.54
C ALA A 28 10.70 16.80 -2.11
N LEU A 29 11.38 16.07 -1.22
CA LEU A 29 11.69 16.50 0.15
C LEU A 29 12.69 17.67 0.13
N ASN A 30 12.37 18.75 0.85
CA ASN A 30 13.34 19.63 1.51
C ASN A 30 12.66 20.58 2.50
N ALA A 31 13.07 20.48 3.78
CA ALA A 31 13.00 21.45 4.91
C ALA A 31 12.38 20.89 6.21
N PRO A 32 12.80 21.41 7.39
CA PRO A 32 12.84 20.67 8.65
C PRO A 32 11.68 20.95 9.63
N THR A 33 11.52 19.97 10.52
CA THR A 33 10.93 19.98 11.87
C THR A 33 10.23 21.27 12.34
N VAL A 34 8.92 21.16 12.55
CA VAL A 34 8.21 21.96 13.56
C VAL A 34 7.65 20.98 14.59
N LEU A 35 8.16 21.13 15.81
CA LEU A 35 7.76 20.44 17.02
C LEU A 35 6.32 20.81 17.39
N ALA A 36 5.49 19.81 17.64
CA ALA A 36 4.32 19.95 18.49
C ALA A 36 4.54 19.04 19.71
N ASP A 37 4.59 19.73 20.83
CA ASP A 37 4.83 19.35 22.22
C ASP A 37 4.02 18.13 22.69
N GLU A 38 4.69 17.28 23.48
CA GLU A 38 4.07 16.17 24.21
C GLU A 38 3.31 16.73 25.42
N THR A 39 2.06 16.31 25.61
CA THR A 39 1.47 16.29 26.94
C THR A 39 0.93 14.91 27.25
N ALA A 40 1.65 14.26 28.16
CA ALA A 40 1.41 12.94 28.70
C ALA A 40 0.03 12.81 29.37
N GLY A 41 -0.63 11.69 29.10
CA GLY A 41 -1.90 11.28 29.71
C GLY A 41 -1.98 9.77 29.87
N ASN A 42 -1.13 9.26 30.76
CA ASN A 42 -1.25 8.03 31.57
C ASN A 42 -2.19 6.90 31.11
N SER A 43 -1.58 5.76 30.75
CA SER A 43 -2.21 4.44 30.68
C SER A 43 -2.88 4.03 32.00
N ALA A 44 -4.13 3.57 31.92
CA ALA A 44 -4.72 2.67 32.90
C ALA A 44 -5.55 1.60 32.18
N SER A 45 -5.16 0.35 32.43
CA SER A 45 -5.78 -0.89 31.95
C SER A 45 -7.23 -1.03 32.43
N GLY A 46 -8.08 -1.60 31.59
CA GLY A 46 -9.46 -1.93 31.94
C GLY A 46 -10.18 -2.65 30.80
N THR A 47 -9.87 -3.93 30.61
CA THR A 47 -10.73 -4.87 29.87
C THR A 47 -12.15 -4.80 30.41
N SER A 48 -13.11 -4.40 29.57
CA SER A 48 -14.53 -4.70 29.75
C SER A 48 -15.16 -4.86 28.36
N GLN A 49 -15.20 -6.13 27.94
CA GLN A 49 -16.30 -6.77 27.23
C GLN A 49 -17.45 -5.84 26.80
N PRO A 50 -17.75 -5.70 25.50
CA PRO A 50 -18.99 -5.05 25.10
C PRO A 50 -20.15 -6.00 25.45
N THR A 51 -20.88 -5.62 26.49
CA THR A 51 -22.22 -6.13 26.77
C THR A 51 -23.12 -5.74 25.62
N SER A 52 -23.61 -6.73 24.89
CA SER A 52 -24.78 -6.57 24.03
C SER A 52 -25.96 -6.19 24.91
N SER A 53 -26.44 -4.96 24.78
CA SER A 53 -27.76 -4.58 25.24
C SER A 53 -28.32 -3.50 24.31
N THR A 54 -29.22 -3.97 23.44
CA THR A 54 -30.47 -3.31 23.08
C THR A 54 -30.39 -1.84 22.70
N THR A 55 -30.53 -1.59 21.40
CA THR A 55 -31.59 -0.68 20.96
C THR A 55 -32.30 -1.37 19.81
N ASP A 56 -33.26 -2.20 20.19
CA ASP A 56 -34.46 -2.40 19.40
C ASP A 56 -35.10 -1.02 19.24
N ASN A 57 -34.78 -0.34 18.14
CA ASN A 57 -35.70 0.60 17.52
C ASN A 57 -35.92 0.08 16.10
N ILE A 58 -36.60 -1.07 16.04
CA ILE A 58 -37.58 -1.28 14.99
C ILE A 58 -38.64 -0.22 15.29
N GLY A 59 -38.37 1.00 14.79
CA GLY A 59 -39.33 2.07 14.70
C GLY A 59 -40.43 1.55 13.80
N GLU A 60 -41.40 0.95 14.46
CA GLU A 60 -42.75 0.71 14.03
C GLU A 60 -43.12 1.81 13.03
N SER A 61 -43.21 1.41 11.76
CA SER A 61 -43.93 2.17 10.75
C SER A 61 -45.38 2.18 11.19
N SER A 62 -45.69 3.00 12.19
CA SER A 62 -47.05 3.37 12.47
C SER A 62 -47.49 4.15 11.24
N ALA A 63 -48.42 3.57 10.51
CA ALA A 63 -49.27 4.33 9.63
C ALA A 63 -50.05 5.31 10.52
N THR A 64 -49.42 6.40 10.93
CA THR A 64 -50.13 7.56 11.46
C THR A 64 -50.95 8.10 10.29
N ALA A 65 -52.27 7.99 10.43
CA ALA A 65 -53.19 8.51 9.45
C ALA A 65 -52.81 9.96 9.11
N ASP A 66 -52.59 10.23 7.82
CA ASP A 66 -52.47 11.58 7.27
C ASP A 66 -53.72 12.37 7.70
N GLN A 67 -53.60 13.10 8.80
CA GLN A 67 -54.66 13.98 9.26
C GLN A 67 -54.19 15.40 9.10
N GLU A 68 -54.60 15.94 7.96
CA GLU A 68 -54.81 17.35 7.81
C GLU A 68 -55.99 17.78 8.67
N THR A 69 -55.74 18.70 9.60
CA THR A 69 -56.81 19.29 10.40
C THR A 69 -57.08 20.70 9.89
N ALA A 70 -58.30 20.91 9.39
CA ALA A 70 -58.79 22.23 9.00
C ALA A 70 -59.68 22.82 10.10
N SER A 71 -59.35 24.02 10.57
CA SER A 71 -60.16 24.77 11.55
C SER A 71 -60.63 26.09 10.95
N VAL A 72 -61.92 26.42 11.09
CA VAL A 72 -62.46 27.69 10.61
C VAL A 72 -61.99 28.82 11.53
N VAL A 73 -61.31 29.82 10.96
CA VAL A 73 -60.71 30.96 11.66
C VAL A 73 -61.61 32.19 11.57
N SER A 74 -62.24 32.43 10.42
CA SER A 74 -63.17 33.55 10.26
C SER A 74 -64.27 33.23 9.25
N VAL A 75 -65.43 33.84 9.48
CA VAL A 75 -66.55 33.84 8.54
C VAL A 75 -66.97 35.28 8.35
N GLU A 76 -66.80 35.79 7.14
CA GLU A 76 -67.22 37.13 6.76
C GLU A 76 -68.39 37.03 5.78
N ARG A 77 -69.35 37.92 5.92
CA ARG A 77 -70.53 37.97 5.07
C ARG A 77 -70.66 39.38 4.53
N GLU A 78 -70.62 39.52 3.22
CA GLU A 78 -70.74 40.79 2.52
C GLU A 78 -71.81 40.60 1.43
N ASP A 79 -72.89 41.39 1.51
CA ASP A 79 -74.12 41.21 0.75
C ASP A 79 -74.65 39.75 0.80
N ASP A 80 -74.78 39.09 -0.36
CA ASP A 80 -75.19 37.68 -0.50
C ASP A 80 -74.00 36.69 -0.48
N THR A 81 -72.76 37.16 -0.31
CA THR A 81 -71.54 36.34 -0.35
C THR A 81 -71.05 35.99 1.05
N THR A 82 -70.66 34.73 1.28
CA THR A 82 -70.04 34.27 2.53
C THR A 82 -68.63 33.76 2.25
N THR A 83 -67.63 34.39 2.87
CA THR A 83 -66.22 33.97 2.82
C THR A 83 -65.87 33.25 4.11
N VAL A 84 -65.36 32.03 4.01
CA VAL A 84 -64.88 31.24 5.14
C VAL A 84 -63.37 31.09 5.01
N THR A 85 -62.64 31.54 6.02
CA THR A 85 -61.18 31.33 6.10
C THR A 85 -60.90 30.23 7.09
N SER A 86 -60.10 29.24 6.69
CA SER A 86 -59.70 28.12 7.54
C SER A 86 -58.17 28.02 7.63
N GLN A 87 -57.67 27.64 8.80
CA GLN A 87 -56.28 27.23 9.00
C GLN A 87 -56.17 25.73 8.78
N VAL A 88 -55.14 25.30 8.05
CA VAL A 88 -54.86 23.89 7.79
C VAL A 88 -53.51 23.55 8.43
N THR A 89 -53.48 22.51 9.26
CA THR A 89 -52.23 22.00 9.88
C THR A 89 -52.06 20.52 9.58
N SER A 90 -50.80 20.09 9.40
CA SER A 90 -50.44 18.71 9.07
C SER A 90 -49.51 18.12 10.11
N SER A 91 -49.94 17.06 10.80
CA SER A 91 -49.08 16.32 11.72
C SER A 91 -47.96 15.58 11.00
N ALA A 92 -48.20 15.10 9.77
CA ALA A 92 -47.21 14.39 8.97
C ALA A 92 -46.04 15.30 8.54
N LEU A 93 -46.28 16.60 8.38
CA LEU A 93 -45.22 17.58 8.10
C LEU A 93 -44.35 17.83 9.33
N GLU A 94 -44.95 17.90 10.52
CA GLU A 94 -44.21 18.02 11.78
C GLU A 94 -43.35 16.77 12.05
N ASP A 95 -43.89 15.58 11.80
CA ASP A 95 -43.14 14.33 11.88
C ASP A 95 -41.99 14.29 10.86
N ALA A 96 -42.23 14.75 9.63
CA ALA A 96 -41.18 14.82 8.60
C ALA A 96 -40.05 15.77 9.01
N LYS A 97 -40.38 16.93 9.59
CA LYS A 97 -39.42 17.89 10.14
C LYS A 97 -38.61 17.28 11.27
N ALA A 98 -39.24 16.65 12.25
CA ALA A 98 -38.54 16.00 13.36
C ALA A 98 -37.57 14.89 12.86
N ASN A 99 -37.99 14.11 11.87
CA ASN A 99 -37.13 13.08 11.25
C ASN A 99 -35.94 13.68 10.49
N ALA A 100 -36.14 14.82 9.83
CA ALA A 100 -35.08 15.54 9.13
C ALA A 100 -34.05 16.11 10.12
N GLU A 101 -34.51 16.74 11.20
CA GLU A 101 -33.64 17.28 12.26
C GLU A 101 -32.83 16.17 12.95
N GLN A 102 -33.44 15.00 13.22
CA GLN A 102 -32.71 13.83 13.75
C GLN A 102 -31.65 13.31 12.78
N ALA A 103 -31.88 13.44 11.47
CA ALA A 103 -30.91 13.11 10.44
C ALA A 103 -29.87 14.22 10.21
N GLY A 104 -29.87 15.29 11.00
CA GLY A 104 -28.93 16.41 10.88
C GLY A 104 -29.25 17.37 9.74
N VAL A 105 -30.43 17.26 9.11
CA VAL A 105 -30.91 18.21 8.11
C VAL A 105 -31.44 19.45 8.82
N GLN A 106 -30.96 20.62 8.43
CA GLN A 106 -31.51 21.88 8.91
C GLN A 106 -32.85 22.16 8.24
N VAL A 107 -33.90 22.23 9.04
CA VAL A 107 -35.24 22.64 8.60
C VAL A 107 -35.50 24.06 9.06
N VAL A 108 -35.90 24.93 8.14
CA VAL A 108 -36.27 26.32 8.42
C VAL A 108 -37.75 26.47 8.16
N GLU A 109 -38.51 26.88 9.17
CA GLU A 109 -39.93 27.19 9.02
C GLU A 109 -40.12 28.45 8.18
N THR A 110 -41.06 28.37 7.25
CA THR A 110 -41.46 29.49 6.40
C THR A 110 -42.67 30.20 7.00
N GLU A 111 -42.90 31.47 6.62
CA GLU A 111 -44.06 32.21 7.08
C GLU A 111 -45.37 31.56 6.60
N PRO A 112 -46.48 31.67 7.37
CA PRO A 112 -47.77 31.10 7.00
C PRO A 112 -48.22 31.53 5.59
N GLN A 113 -48.64 30.56 4.77
CA GLN A 113 -49.10 30.80 3.40
C GLN A 113 -50.63 30.80 3.32
N VAL A 114 -51.21 31.75 2.58
CA VAL A 114 -52.64 31.79 2.27
C VAL A 114 -52.88 31.03 0.97
N GLN A 115 -53.76 30.03 1.02
CA GLN A 115 -54.11 29.18 -0.11
C GLN A 115 -55.57 29.42 -0.53
N PRO A 116 -55.93 29.22 -1.81
CA PRO A 116 -57.28 29.50 -2.31
C PRO A 116 -58.35 28.54 -1.76
N SER A 117 -57.93 27.40 -1.21
CA SER A 117 -58.81 26.43 -0.57
C SER A 117 -58.03 25.57 0.42
N THR A 118 -58.76 24.82 1.27
CA THR A 118 -58.17 23.84 2.18
C THR A 118 -57.51 22.68 1.44
N GLU A 119 -58.05 22.25 0.30
CA GLU A 119 -57.45 21.20 -0.54
C GLU A 119 -56.13 21.66 -1.19
N ALA A 120 -56.03 22.94 -1.55
CA ALA A 120 -54.77 23.51 -2.05
C ALA A 120 -53.70 23.57 -0.95
N ALA A 121 -54.08 23.94 0.28
CA ALA A 121 -53.18 23.87 1.43
C ALA A 121 -52.74 22.43 1.74
N ALA A 122 -53.64 21.47 1.58
CA ALA A 122 -53.34 20.05 1.76
C ALA A 122 -52.28 19.52 0.80
N ALA A 123 -52.47 19.85 -0.49
CA ALA A 123 -51.54 19.47 -1.53
C ALA A 123 -50.16 20.10 -1.32
N ASP A 124 -50.12 21.35 -0.85
CA ASP A 124 -48.87 22.06 -0.55
C ASP A 124 -48.11 21.40 0.61
N ASN A 125 -48.79 21.11 1.73
CA ASN A 125 -48.20 20.38 2.86
C ASN A 125 -47.65 19.02 2.41
N GLN A 126 -48.40 18.30 1.56
CA GLN A 126 -47.96 17.00 1.04
C GLN A 126 -46.73 17.11 0.13
N ALA A 127 -46.62 18.18 -0.66
CA ALA A 127 -45.43 18.45 -1.47
C ALA A 127 -44.21 18.76 -0.58
N GLN A 128 -44.38 19.59 0.44
CA GLN A 128 -43.31 19.90 1.41
C GLN A 128 -42.83 18.65 2.15
N ILE A 129 -43.75 17.77 2.56
CA ILE A 129 -43.39 16.47 3.18
C ILE A 129 -42.46 15.66 2.27
N GLN A 130 -42.77 15.60 0.96
CA GLN A 130 -41.94 14.84 0.01
C GLN A 130 -40.55 15.46 -0.15
N GLU A 131 -40.47 16.79 -0.19
CA GLU A 131 -39.19 17.50 -0.28
C GLU A 131 -38.33 17.28 0.97
N VAL A 132 -38.91 17.41 2.16
CA VAL A 132 -38.21 17.16 3.43
C VAL A 132 -37.73 15.71 3.52
N LYS A 133 -38.56 14.74 3.12
CA LYS A 133 -38.18 13.32 3.08
C LYS A 133 -37.03 13.06 2.11
N ALA A 134 -37.10 13.61 0.90
CA ALA A 134 -36.04 13.45 -0.09
C ALA A 134 -34.71 14.06 0.38
N ALA A 135 -34.74 15.24 0.99
CA ALA A 135 -33.55 15.86 1.58
C ALA A 135 -32.97 15.01 2.73
N THR A 136 -33.83 14.44 3.58
CA THR A 136 -33.45 13.54 4.67
C THR A 136 -32.75 12.28 4.17
N GLU A 137 -33.29 11.64 3.14
CA GLU A 137 -32.66 10.47 2.53
C GLU A 137 -31.32 10.78 1.86
N ALA A 138 -31.24 11.92 1.16
CA ALA A 138 -30.00 12.38 0.54
C ALA A 138 -28.89 12.62 1.59
N GLN A 139 -29.24 13.22 2.74
CA GLN A 139 -28.29 13.44 3.83
C GLN A 139 -27.79 12.12 4.42
N LYS A 140 -28.69 11.16 4.71
CA LYS A 140 -28.31 9.83 5.18
C LYS A 140 -27.37 9.11 4.21
N ALA A 141 -27.63 9.22 2.91
CA ALA A 141 -26.76 8.65 1.88
C ALA A 141 -25.38 9.33 1.84
N ALA A 142 -25.32 10.65 2.00
CA ALA A 142 -24.07 11.40 2.05
C ALA A 142 -23.23 11.04 3.28
N ASP A 143 -23.86 10.87 4.45
CA ASP A 143 -23.17 10.46 5.68
C ASP A 143 -22.61 9.04 5.58
N ALA A 144 -23.36 8.13 4.94
CA ALA A 144 -22.90 6.77 4.67
C ALA A 144 -21.69 6.75 3.71
N ASP A 145 -21.75 7.52 2.63
CA ASP A 145 -20.65 7.65 1.66
C ASP A 145 -19.40 8.28 2.30
N TYR A 146 -19.57 9.30 3.15
CA TYR A 146 -18.47 9.90 3.91
C TYR A 146 -17.82 8.90 4.86
N ALA A 147 -18.63 8.14 5.61
CA ALA A 147 -18.12 7.10 6.50
C ALA A 147 -17.33 6.01 5.74
N GLN A 148 -17.84 5.60 4.58
CA GLN A 148 -17.13 4.65 3.71
C GLN A 148 -15.80 5.21 3.22
N LYS A 149 -15.79 6.45 2.70
CA LYS A 149 -14.56 7.11 2.23
C LYS A 149 -13.53 7.28 3.34
N GLN A 150 -13.97 7.58 4.55
CA GLN A 150 -13.09 7.68 5.71
C GLN A 150 -12.45 6.32 6.06
N ALA A 151 -13.23 5.23 5.97
CA ALA A 151 -12.73 3.88 6.18
C ALA A 151 -11.71 3.47 5.09
N GLU A 152 -12.00 3.75 3.81
CA GLU A 152 -11.11 3.51 2.68
C GLU A 152 -9.79 4.28 2.83
N TYR A 153 -9.85 5.56 3.21
CA TYR A 153 -8.67 6.37 3.50
C TYR A 153 -7.83 5.76 4.62
N GLY A 154 -8.46 5.37 5.74
CA GLY A 154 -7.78 4.73 6.85
C GLY A 154 -7.09 3.41 6.46
N ALA A 155 -7.72 2.62 5.58
CA ALA A 155 -7.11 1.40 5.05
C ALA A 155 -5.92 1.70 4.13
N ALA A 156 -6.03 2.72 3.27
CA ALA A 156 -4.96 3.14 2.38
C ALA A 156 -3.72 3.61 3.16
N VAL A 157 -3.91 4.42 4.21
CA VAL A 157 -2.81 4.87 5.09
C VAL A 157 -2.06 3.67 5.68
N LYS A 158 -2.78 2.71 6.28
CA LYS A 158 -2.16 1.50 6.83
C LYS A 158 -1.40 0.68 5.78
N ALA A 159 -1.95 0.56 4.57
CA ALA A 159 -1.28 -0.14 3.47
C ALA A 159 0.02 0.57 3.06
N THR A 160 0.02 1.91 3.00
CA THR A 160 1.23 2.68 2.69
C THR A 160 2.30 2.56 3.78
N GLU A 161 1.91 2.61 5.05
CA GLU A 161 2.83 2.42 6.17
C GLU A 161 3.49 1.02 6.12
N ALA A 162 2.69 -0.03 5.88
CA ALA A 162 3.22 -1.38 5.71
C ALA A 162 4.19 -1.48 4.52
N ALA A 163 3.86 -0.86 3.38
CA ALA A 163 4.73 -0.82 2.21
C ALA A 163 6.05 -0.10 2.47
N ILE A 164 6.04 0.98 3.27
CA ILE A 164 7.26 1.69 3.68
C ILE A 164 8.17 0.78 4.51
N VAL A 165 7.60 0.05 5.48
CA VAL A 165 8.37 -0.90 6.30
C VAL A 165 9.00 -1.98 5.43
N THR A 166 8.22 -2.59 4.52
CA THR A 166 8.73 -3.60 3.60
C THR A 166 9.83 -3.05 2.68
N ASN A 167 9.65 -1.87 2.09
CA ASN A 167 10.65 -1.25 1.24
C ASN A 167 11.94 -0.93 2.01
N THR A 168 11.83 -0.49 3.26
CA THR A 168 12.98 -0.24 4.12
C THR A 168 13.77 -1.52 4.38
N GLN A 169 13.07 -2.63 4.65
CA GLN A 169 13.72 -3.93 4.84
C GLN A 169 14.41 -4.41 3.55
N ILE A 170 13.73 -4.29 2.39
CA ILE A 170 14.32 -4.65 1.09
C ILE A 170 15.60 -3.83 0.82
N GLN A 171 15.60 -2.54 1.14
CA GLN A 171 16.79 -1.70 0.98
C GLN A 171 17.94 -2.16 1.87
N ALA A 172 17.66 -2.53 3.13
CA ALA A 172 18.65 -3.08 4.03
C ALA A 172 19.22 -4.41 3.53
N ASP A 173 18.36 -5.33 3.08
CA ASP A 173 18.77 -6.63 2.55
C ASP A 173 19.60 -6.49 1.27
N ASN A 174 19.23 -5.56 0.39
CA ASN A 174 19.99 -5.25 -0.82
C ASN A 174 21.37 -4.68 -0.52
N ALA A 175 21.48 -3.81 0.48
CA ALA A 175 22.78 -3.27 0.91
C ALA A 175 23.70 -4.38 1.45
N VAL A 176 23.14 -5.31 2.25
CA VAL A 176 23.88 -6.48 2.74
C VAL A 176 24.33 -7.39 1.60
N ALA A 177 23.43 -7.68 0.65
CA ALA A 177 23.74 -8.51 -0.51
C ALA A 177 24.84 -7.87 -1.39
N GLN A 178 24.78 -6.55 -1.59
CA GLN A 178 25.79 -5.81 -2.34
C GLN A 178 27.16 -5.88 -1.65
N ALA A 179 27.20 -5.64 -0.33
CA ALA A 179 28.45 -5.73 0.43
C ALA A 179 29.06 -7.14 0.36
N ALA A 180 28.22 -8.19 0.45
CA ALA A 180 28.67 -9.57 0.32
C ALA A 180 29.22 -9.87 -1.09
N TYR A 181 28.59 -9.35 -2.14
CA TYR A 181 29.06 -9.47 -3.51
C TYR A 181 30.42 -8.80 -3.72
N GLU A 182 30.58 -7.58 -3.24
CA GLU A 182 31.85 -6.83 -3.34
C GLU A 182 32.99 -7.55 -2.60
N GLN A 183 32.72 -8.11 -1.41
CA GLN A 183 33.69 -8.93 -0.69
C GLN A 183 34.07 -10.21 -1.45
N ALA A 184 33.10 -10.92 -2.01
CA ALA A 184 33.35 -12.11 -2.80
C ALA A 184 34.16 -11.81 -4.07
N GLN A 185 33.89 -10.68 -4.72
CA GLN A 185 34.65 -10.21 -5.87
C GLN A 185 36.11 -9.91 -5.49
N ALA A 186 36.35 -9.20 -4.39
CA ALA A 186 37.69 -8.90 -3.92
C ALA A 186 38.48 -10.18 -3.58
N ALA A 187 37.83 -11.17 -2.96
CA ALA A 187 38.44 -12.46 -2.68
C ALA A 187 38.81 -13.22 -3.98
N TYR A 188 37.92 -13.23 -4.96
CA TYR A 188 38.17 -13.85 -6.26
C TYR A 188 39.35 -13.20 -7.00
N GLU A 189 39.43 -11.87 -7.00
CA GLU A 189 40.52 -11.13 -7.64
C GLU A 189 41.88 -11.42 -6.96
N ALA A 190 41.89 -11.52 -5.62
CA ALA A 190 43.08 -11.91 -4.87
C ALA A 190 43.55 -13.33 -5.20
N ASP A 191 42.61 -14.29 -5.26
CA ASP A 191 42.90 -15.67 -5.63
C ASP A 191 43.40 -15.80 -7.06
N LEU A 192 42.81 -15.04 -8.00
CA LEU A 192 43.25 -14.99 -9.39
C LEU A 192 44.70 -14.49 -9.47
N ALA A 193 45.04 -13.41 -8.76
CA ALA A 193 46.41 -12.89 -8.74
C ALA A 193 47.42 -13.91 -8.19
N GLN A 194 47.05 -14.65 -7.13
CA GLN A 194 47.90 -15.73 -6.59
C GLN A 194 48.07 -16.89 -7.57
N TYR A 195 47.00 -17.28 -8.25
CA TYR A 195 47.04 -18.30 -9.29
C TYR A 195 47.98 -17.90 -10.42
N GLU A 196 47.88 -16.66 -10.93
CA GLU A 196 48.73 -16.17 -12.01
C GLU A 196 50.20 -16.11 -11.61
N LYS A 197 50.51 -15.63 -10.40
CA LYS A 197 51.87 -15.61 -9.84
C LYS A 197 52.45 -17.01 -9.74
N THR A 198 51.64 -17.96 -9.25
CA THR A 198 52.03 -19.37 -9.12
C THR A 198 52.29 -20.00 -10.48
N ARG A 199 51.41 -19.75 -11.45
CA ARG A 199 51.56 -20.20 -12.84
C ARG A 199 52.89 -19.70 -13.43
N LEU A 200 53.18 -18.41 -13.33
CA LEU A 200 54.42 -17.81 -13.84
C LEU A 200 55.68 -18.38 -13.16
N LEU A 201 55.63 -18.57 -11.84
CA LEU A 201 56.73 -19.14 -11.07
C LEU A 201 57.02 -20.58 -11.49
N MET A 202 55.98 -21.40 -11.70
CA MET A 202 56.13 -22.76 -12.23
C MET A 202 56.78 -22.74 -13.62
N THR A 203 56.31 -21.89 -14.54
CA THR A 203 56.90 -21.78 -15.88
C THR A 203 58.37 -21.38 -15.82
N ARG A 204 58.74 -20.41 -14.97
CA ARG A 204 60.13 -20.00 -14.76
C ARG A 204 60.98 -21.14 -14.21
N GLN A 205 60.49 -21.87 -13.21
CA GLN A 205 61.20 -23.01 -12.63
C GLN A 205 61.42 -24.12 -13.66
N GLN A 206 60.41 -24.42 -14.48
CA GLN A 206 60.55 -25.38 -15.57
C GLN A 206 61.65 -24.96 -16.56
N ARG A 207 61.68 -23.68 -16.96
CA ARG A 207 62.71 -23.15 -17.86
C ARG A 207 64.12 -23.24 -17.26
N ILE A 208 64.29 -22.89 -15.98
CA ILE A 208 65.56 -23.01 -15.27
C ILE A 208 66.02 -24.47 -15.22
N ARG A 209 65.10 -25.41 -14.92
CA ARG A 209 65.39 -26.85 -14.91
C ARG A 209 65.88 -27.33 -16.28
N GLN A 210 65.25 -26.90 -17.37
CA GLN A 210 65.67 -27.23 -18.73
C GLN A 210 67.07 -26.65 -19.06
N LEU A 211 67.34 -25.40 -18.67
CA LEU A 211 68.65 -24.78 -18.87
C LEU A 211 69.77 -25.52 -18.10
N ARG A 212 69.51 -25.92 -16.84
CA ARG A 212 70.46 -26.73 -16.06
C ARG A 212 70.76 -28.07 -16.75
N LYS A 213 69.72 -28.78 -17.23
CA LYS A 213 69.89 -30.03 -18.01
C LYS A 213 70.71 -29.83 -19.28
N ARG A 214 70.50 -28.71 -20.00
CA ARG A 214 71.28 -28.38 -21.20
C ARG A 214 72.75 -28.10 -20.87
N LYS A 215 73.03 -27.32 -19.81
CA LYS A 215 74.40 -27.03 -19.35
C LYS A 215 75.15 -28.29 -18.94
N THR A 216 74.52 -29.19 -18.18
CA THR A 216 75.17 -30.45 -17.77
C THR A 216 75.44 -31.37 -18.95
N ARG A 217 74.53 -31.44 -19.94
CA ARG A 217 74.76 -32.16 -21.20
C ARG A 217 75.95 -31.58 -21.98
N LYS A 218 75.99 -30.26 -22.17
CA LYS A 218 77.09 -29.59 -22.88
C LYS A 218 78.44 -29.81 -22.17
N SER A 219 78.46 -29.67 -20.84
CA SER A 219 79.65 -29.97 -20.03
C SER A 219 80.13 -31.41 -20.24
N ARG A 220 79.25 -32.40 -20.08
CA ARG A 220 79.59 -33.82 -20.31
C ARG A 220 80.11 -34.08 -21.73
N GLN A 221 79.50 -33.44 -22.73
CA GLN A 221 79.94 -33.56 -24.12
C GLN A 221 81.34 -32.99 -24.32
N THR A 222 81.65 -31.82 -23.74
CA THR A 222 83.01 -31.24 -23.78
C THR A 222 84.04 -32.12 -23.07
N THR A 223 83.69 -32.72 -21.92
CA THR A 223 84.60 -33.63 -21.19
C THR A 223 84.88 -34.92 -21.96
N LEU A 224 83.91 -35.42 -22.73
CA LEU A 224 84.09 -36.59 -23.59
C LEU A 224 84.97 -36.28 -24.80
N GLN A 225 84.85 -35.09 -25.38
CA GLN A 225 85.64 -34.65 -26.55
C GLN A 225 87.11 -34.36 -26.19
N HIS A 226 87.39 -33.91 -24.96
CA HIS A 226 88.74 -33.51 -24.51
C HIS A 226 89.41 -34.57 -23.63
N ARG A 227 88.92 -35.82 -23.64
CA ARG A 227 89.50 -36.90 -22.85
C ARG A 227 90.71 -37.48 -23.61
N PRO A 228 91.95 -37.38 -23.10
CA PRO A 228 93.09 -38.05 -23.73
C PRO A 228 92.86 -39.57 -23.74
N PRO A 229 93.42 -40.32 -24.71
CA PRO A 229 93.20 -41.75 -24.81
C PRO A 229 93.76 -42.46 -23.58
N MET A 230 92.87 -42.84 -22.66
CA MET A 230 93.23 -43.58 -21.45
C MET A 230 93.55 -45.03 -21.82
N SER A 231 94.74 -45.49 -21.45
CA SER A 231 95.14 -46.89 -21.54
C SER A 231 94.20 -47.75 -20.68
N ARG A 232 93.78 -48.90 -21.22
CA ARG A 232 92.81 -49.79 -20.57
C ARG A 232 93.42 -50.41 -19.30
N PRO A 233 92.81 -50.26 -18.11
CA PRO A 233 93.30 -50.95 -16.93
C PRO A 233 92.88 -52.42 -16.98
N LYS A 234 93.84 -53.32 -16.73
CA LYS A 234 93.63 -54.78 -16.66
C LYS A 234 92.59 -55.11 -15.58
N ARG A 235 91.54 -55.85 -15.97
CA ARG A 235 90.54 -56.43 -15.06
C ARG A 235 91.23 -57.24 -13.96
N ARG A 236 91.14 -56.77 -12.72
CA ARG A 236 91.37 -57.60 -11.52
C ARG A 236 90.01 -57.97 -10.95
N THR A 237 89.65 -59.23 -11.11
CA THR A 237 88.50 -59.88 -10.46
C THR A 237 88.80 -60.03 -8.97
N LYS A 238 88.12 -59.24 -8.13
CA LYS A 238 87.88 -59.59 -6.73
C LYS A 238 86.42 -59.29 -6.41
N LEU A 239 85.63 -60.35 -6.30
CA LEU A 239 84.27 -60.36 -5.76
C LEU A 239 84.36 -60.18 -4.23
N PRO A 240 83.65 -59.20 -3.63
CA PRO A 240 83.29 -59.27 -2.22
C PRO A 240 81.88 -59.85 -2.05
N LYS A 241 81.75 -60.70 -1.03
CA LYS A 241 80.56 -61.48 -0.68
C LYS A 241 79.37 -60.57 -0.31
N LEU A 242 78.19 -60.94 -0.80
CA LEU A 242 76.88 -60.46 -0.36
C LEU A 242 76.74 -60.69 1.16
N SER A 243 76.51 -59.63 1.92
CA SER A 243 75.88 -59.68 3.24
C SER A 243 74.53 -58.99 3.11
N MET A 244 73.47 -59.78 3.18
CA MET A 244 72.07 -59.36 3.13
C MET A 244 71.58 -59.15 4.56
N SER A 245 71.55 -57.91 5.05
CA SER A 245 70.76 -57.55 6.23
C SER A 245 69.45 -56.91 5.79
N LYS A 246 68.38 -57.72 5.79
CA LYS A 246 66.99 -57.26 5.71
C LYS A 246 66.65 -56.51 7.01
N THR A 247 66.36 -55.22 6.93
CA THR A 247 65.60 -54.54 7.97
C THR A 247 64.30 -54.03 7.37
N ARG A 248 63.25 -54.79 7.63
CA ARG A 248 61.86 -54.46 7.35
C ARG A 248 61.36 -53.71 8.57
N LEU A 249 61.16 -52.40 8.48
CA LEU A 249 60.50 -51.63 9.54
C LEU A 249 59.15 -51.14 9.02
N LEU A 250 58.10 -51.76 9.57
CA LEU A 250 56.72 -51.29 9.49
C LEU A 250 56.63 -49.91 10.17
N MET A 251 55.95 -48.95 9.55
CA MET A 251 55.19 -47.96 10.32
C MET A 251 53.87 -47.58 9.63
N THR A 252 52.86 -48.19 10.23
CA THR A 252 51.47 -47.80 10.49
C THR A 252 51.14 -46.30 10.49
N ARG A 253 50.00 -45.97 9.87
CA ARG A 253 48.96 -44.97 10.21
C ARG A 253 49.36 -43.64 10.88
N GLN A 254 49.00 -42.53 10.24
CA GLN A 254 47.85 -41.67 10.63
C GLN A 254 47.24 -41.06 9.37
#